data_AF-A0A4S3KNV0-F1
#
_entry.id   AF-A0A4S3KNV0-F1
#
_cell.length_a   1.000
_cell.length_b   1.000
_cell.length_c   1.000
_cell.angle_alpha   90.00
_cell.angle_beta   90.00
_cell.angle_gamma   90.00
#
_symmetry.space_group_name_H-M   'P 1'
#
loop_
_entity.id
_entity.type
_entity.pdbx_description
1 polymer ?
#
loop_
_entity_poly.entity_id
_entity_poly.type
_entity_poly.pdbx_seq_one_letter_code
_entity_poly.pdbx_strand_id
1 'polypeptide(L)'
;MQPMKTVTDDDLQRLGEFLAADDAPKAMDVATLEGWLTALAIGPGLVLPSAWLPWVWDFEQGQEAVTFQSEQQANEVLSTLMGLSNRIIGTFQQDPASFEPVFYRRVAWGAPEWCEGFLKATQLFDAEAWAALWAMDVFKAIGDADGTSLVTPFLRLGDATGMEITDQEGDPQRWVDAIVPALVGIHAYWAKHKKSPAGGRASAPARRASPKVGRNDLCPCGSSRKFKQCCGRPQTLH
;
A
#
# COMPACT_ATOMS: atom_id res chain seq x y z
N MET A 1 -9.38 0.22 20.03
CA MET A 1 -9.20 0.27 18.57
C MET A 1 -10.58 0.58 18.02
N GLN A 2 -10.77 1.75 17.41
CA GLN A 2 -12.06 2.04 16.75
C GLN A 2 -12.28 1.00 15.63
N PRO A 3 -13.51 0.53 15.41
CA PRO A 3 -13.79 -0.34 14.27
C PRO A 3 -13.39 0.38 12.99
N MET A 4 -12.67 -0.32 12.11
CA MET A 4 -12.27 0.24 10.82
C MET A 4 -13.51 0.65 10.02
N LYS A 5 -13.46 1.86 9.45
CA LYS A 5 -14.49 2.39 8.56
C LYS A 5 -14.61 1.50 7.32
N THR A 6 -15.83 1.05 7.03
CA THR A 6 -16.18 0.52 5.70
C THR A 6 -16.20 1.69 4.72
N VAL A 7 -15.36 1.63 3.69
CA VAL A 7 -15.29 2.69 2.65
C VAL A 7 -16.41 2.48 1.65
N THR A 8 -17.22 3.52 1.44
CA THR A 8 -18.30 3.54 0.44
C THR A 8 -17.89 4.33 -0.81
N ASP A 9 -18.70 4.25 -1.87
CA ASP A 9 -18.48 5.04 -3.09
C ASP A 9 -18.55 6.56 -2.80
N ASP A 10 -19.45 7.00 -1.91
CA ASP A 10 -19.51 8.40 -1.45
C ASP A 10 -18.22 8.84 -0.76
N ASP A 11 -17.57 7.94 -0.02
CA ASP A 11 -16.28 8.24 0.62
C ASP A 11 -15.17 8.38 -0.42
N LEU A 12 -15.17 7.54 -1.46
CA LEU A 12 -14.23 7.63 -2.57
C LEU A 12 -14.45 8.90 -3.40
N GLN A 13 -15.70 9.30 -3.61
CA GLN A 13 -16.01 10.57 -4.28
C GLN A 13 -15.47 11.76 -3.50
N ARG A 14 -15.72 11.84 -2.19
CA ARG A 14 -15.18 12.92 -1.34
C ARG A 14 -13.66 12.93 -1.30
N LEU A 15 -13.04 11.75 -1.27
CA LEU A 15 -11.59 11.63 -1.36
C LEU A 15 -11.08 12.15 -2.71
N GLY A 16 -11.75 11.81 -3.81
CA GLY A 16 -11.41 12.31 -5.14
C GLY A 16 -11.53 13.83 -5.27
N GLU A 17 -12.59 14.41 -4.71
CA GLU A 17 -12.77 15.87 -4.66
C GLU A 17 -11.64 16.56 -3.86
N PHE A 18 -11.20 15.93 -2.77
CA PHE A 18 -10.07 16.42 -1.98
C PHE A 18 -8.73 16.33 -2.73
N LEU A 19 -8.46 15.19 -3.36
CA LEU A 19 -7.20 14.95 -4.09
C LEU A 19 -7.11 15.80 -5.37
N ALA A 20 -8.24 16.18 -5.97
CA ALA A 20 -8.31 17.03 -7.15
C ALA A 20 -8.33 18.53 -6.85
N ALA A 21 -8.20 18.93 -5.58
CA ALA A 21 -8.20 20.34 -5.21
C ALA A 21 -6.96 21.07 -5.76
N ASP A 22 -7.12 22.35 -6.11
CA ASP A 22 -6.06 23.17 -6.74
C ASP A 22 -4.77 23.28 -5.91
N ASP A 23 -4.85 23.08 -4.59
CA ASP A 23 -3.73 23.08 -3.66
C ASP A 23 -3.01 21.73 -3.53
N ALA A 24 -3.47 20.71 -4.26
CA ALA A 24 -2.89 19.37 -4.32
C ALA A 24 -2.53 18.93 -5.77
N PRO A 25 -1.83 19.75 -6.57
CA PRO A 25 -1.63 19.48 -8.01
C PRO A 25 -0.77 18.24 -8.32
N LYS A 26 -0.06 17.71 -7.32
CA LYS A 26 0.79 16.51 -7.43
C LYS A 26 0.15 15.28 -6.79
N ALA A 27 -1.04 15.41 -6.21
CA ALA A 27 -1.70 14.30 -5.59
C ALA A 27 -2.11 13.28 -6.65
N MET A 28 -2.08 12.00 -6.28
CA MET A 28 -2.67 10.95 -7.11
C MET A 28 -4.19 11.10 -7.12
N ASP A 29 -4.82 10.75 -8.24
CA ASP A 29 -6.27 10.56 -8.25
C ASP A 29 -6.67 9.22 -7.57
N VAL A 30 -7.97 8.97 -7.45
CA VAL A 30 -8.49 7.78 -6.74
C VAL A 30 -8.15 6.48 -7.47
N ALA A 31 -8.12 6.48 -8.81
CA ALA A 31 -7.80 5.30 -9.59
C ALA A 31 -6.32 4.94 -9.43
N THR A 32 -5.43 5.93 -9.58
CA THR A 32 -3.99 5.80 -9.32
C THR A 32 -3.72 5.33 -7.90
N LEU A 33 -4.41 5.90 -6.91
CA LEU A 33 -4.31 5.48 -5.51
C LEU A 33 -4.69 4.01 -5.31
N GLU A 34 -5.78 3.54 -5.92
CA GLU A 34 -6.19 2.16 -5.74
C GLU A 34 -5.21 1.17 -6.38
N GLY A 35 -4.70 1.48 -7.57
CA GLY A 35 -3.66 0.67 -8.22
C GLY A 35 -2.38 0.62 -7.38
N TRP A 36 -1.96 1.77 -6.86
CA TRP A 36 -0.83 1.90 -5.94
C TRP A 36 -1.01 1.05 -4.68
N LEU A 37 -2.12 1.22 -3.96
CA LEU A 37 -2.40 0.46 -2.74
C LEU A 37 -2.56 -1.04 -3.02
N THR A 38 -3.06 -1.41 -4.19
CA THR A 38 -3.17 -2.81 -4.62
C THR A 38 -1.80 -3.46 -4.75
N ALA A 39 -0.84 -2.81 -5.42
CA ALA A 39 0.52 -3.31 -5.50
C ALA A 39 1.14 -3.52 -4.10
N LEU A 40 0.96 -2.55 -3.19
CA LEU A 40 1.45 -2.67 -1.81
C LEU A 40 0.78 -3.80 -1.03
N ALA A 41 -0.51 -4.05 -1.26
CA ALA A 41 -1.27 -5.07 -0.56
C ALA A 41 -0.91 -6.50 -1.00
N ILE A 42 -0.75 -6.72 -2.30
CA ILE A 42 -0.52 -8.06 -2.86
C ILE A 42 0.96 -8.41 -3.01
N GLY A 43 1.84 -7.43 -2.77
CA GLY A 43 3.27 -7.52 -2.96
C GLY A 43 4.04 -8.40 -1.96
N PRO A 44 5.37 -8.41 -2.09
CA PRO A 44 6.25 -9.31 -1.35
C PRO A 44 6.29 -9.03 0.15
N GLY A 45 6.30 -7.76 0.56
CA GLY A 45 6.46 -7.31 1.94
C GLY A 45 5.33 -6.39 2.43
N LEU A 46 5.26 -6.21 3.75
CA LEU A 46 4.41 -5.19 4.36
C LEU A 46 5.10 -3.82 4.22
N VAL A 47 4.43 -2.88 3.55
CA VAL A 47 4.84 -1.47 3.49
C VAL A 47 4.01 -0.66 4.48
N LEU A 48 4.67 0.02 5.42
CA LEU A 48 3.98 0.79 6.45
C LEU A 48 3.35 2.07 5.87
N PRO A 49 2.20 2.53 6.39
CA PRO A 49 1.55 3.78 5.98
C PRO A 49 2.47 4.99 5.91
N SER A 50 3.36 5.15 6.89
CA SER A 50 4.30 6.27 6.91
C SER A 50 5.25 6.32 5.71
N ALA A 51 5.48 5.20 5.02
CA ALA A 51 6.35 5.14 3.86
C ALA A 51 5.62 5.51 2.56
N TRP A 52 4.33 5.21 2.44
CA TRP A 52 3.57 5.45 1.21
C TRP A 52 2.63 6.66 1.29
N LEU A 53 2.23 7.11 2.48
CA LEU A 53 1.33 8.26 2.65
C LEU A 53 1.83 9.55 1.98
N PRO A 54 3.14 9.92 2.05
CA PRO A 54 3.63 11.12 1.37
C PRO A 54 3.40 11.09 -0.15
N TRP A 55 3.42 9.90 -0.76
CA TRP A 55 3.21 9.73 -2.20
C TRP A 55 1.77 9.99 -2.62
N VAL A 56 0.80 9.93 -1.70
CA VAL A 56 -0.60 10.27 -2.00
C VAL A 56 -0.73 11.75 -2.35
N TRP A 57 0.08 12.60 -1.71
CA TRP A 57 0.04 14.05 -1.88
C TRP A 57 1.01 14.54 -2.96
N ASP A 58 2.10 13.81 -3.14
CA ASP A 58 3.15 14.09 -4.12
C ASP A 58 3.52 12.78 -4.81
N PHE A 59 2.76 12.46 -5.85
CA PHE A 59 2.96 11.24 -6.62
C PHE A 59 4.30 11.25 -7.34
N GLU A 60 4.90 12.43 -7.60
CA GLU A 60 6.18 12.55 -8.28
C GLU A 60 7.36 12.16 -7.39
N GLN A 61 7.44 12.72 -6.18
CA GLN A 61 8.63 12.63 -5.32
C GLN A 61 8.36 12.13 -3.89
N GLY A 62 7.10 12.09 -3.46
CA GLY A 62 6.71 11.71 -2.09
C GLY A 62 7.29 12.63 -1.02
N GLN A 63 7.50 13.91 -1.31
CA GLN A 63 8.12 14.87 -0.39
C GLN A 63 7.16 15.91 0.17
N GLU A 64 6.05 16.19 -0.51
CA GLU A 64 5.10 17.18 -0.02
C GLU A 64 4.21 16.64 1.11
N ALA A 65 3.81 17.56 1.98
CA ALA A 65 2.83 17.33 3.01
C ALA A 65 1.52 17.99 2.61
N VAL A 66 0.41 17.34 2.92
CA VAL A 66 -0.92 17.89 2.72
C VAL A 66 -1.28 18.87 3.83
N THR A 67 -1.96 19.96 3.46
CA THR A 67 -2.54 20.89 4.44
C THR A 67 -4.02 20.59 4.59
N PHE A 68 -4.44 20.22 5.80
CA PHE A 68 -5.85 20.03 6.10
C PHE A 68 -6.46 21.32 6.65
N GLN A 69 -7.66 21.64 6.21
CA GLN A 69 -8.44 22.79 6.68
C GLN A 69 -8.92 22.61 8.12
N SER A 70 -9.04 21.37 8.59
CA SER A 70 -9.42 21.04 9.97
C SER A 70 -8.97 19.63 10.37
N GLU A 71 -8.92 19.36 11.69
CA GLU A 71 -8.72 18.01 12.21
C GLU A 71 -9.80 17.02 11.73
N GLN A 72 -11.02 17.50 11.51
CA GLN A 72 -12.11 16.67 10.98
C GLN A 72 -11.80 16.22 9.56
N GLN A 73 -11.40 17.13 8.67
CA GLN A 73 -11.02 16.79 7.30
C GLN A 73 -9.83 15.83 7.29
N ALA A 74 -8.82 16.07 8.13
CA ALA A 74 -7.68 15.17 8.28
C ALA A 74 -8.12 13.74 8.66
N ASN A 75 -8.96 13.62 9.68
CA ASN A 75 -9.48 12.33 10.14
C ASN A 75 -10.32 11.64 9.05
N GLU A 76 -11.17 12.37 8.34
CA GLU A 76 -12.01 11.83 7.27
C GLU A 76 -11.18 11.29 6.10
N VAL A 77 -10.21 12.06 5.61
CA VAL A 77 -9.31 11.67 4.51
C VAL A 77 -8.45 10.48 4.94
N LEU A 78 -7.73 10.59 6.05
CA LEU A 78 -6.81 9.54 6.50
C LEU A 78 -7.55 8.23 6.84
N SER A 79 -8.74 8.31 7.45
CA SER A 79 -9.54 7.10 7.72
C SER A 79 -10.03 6.45 6.44
N THR A 80 -10.33 7.24 5.40
CA THR A 80 -10.73 6.71 4.09
C THR A 80 -9.55 6.05 3.38
N LEU A 81 -8.35 6.64 3.40
CA LEU A 81 -7.13 6.02 2.87
C LEU A 81 -6.81 4.68 3.55
N MET A 82 -6.83 4.66 4.89
CA MET A 82 -6.60 3.42 5.64
C MET A 82 -7.71 2.40 5.39
N GLY A 83 -8.97 2.85 5.33
CA GLY A 83 -10.12 2.01 5.02
C GLY A 83 -9.98 1.35 3.64
N LEU A 84 -9.55 2.10 2.63
CA LEU A 84 -9.35 1.61 1.27
C LEU A 84 -8.22 0.57 1.23
N SER A 85 -7.07 0.87 1.82
CA SER A 85 -5.96 -0.09 1.92
C SER A 85 -6.40 -1.40 2.58
N ASN A 86 -7.13 -1.30 3.69
CA ASN A 86 -7.62 -2.49 4.39
C ASN A 86 -8.71 -3.24 3.62
N ARG A 87 -9.57 -2.54 2.87
CA ARG A 87 -10.56 -3.15 1.97
C ARG A 87 -9.86 -4.06 0.96
N ILE A 88 -8.83 -3.54 0.29
CA ILE A 88 -8.05 -4.28 -0.70
C ILE A 88 -7.38 -5.49 -0.06
N ILE A 89 -6.69 -5.30 1.07
CA ILE A 89 -6.04 -6.39 1.83
C ILE A 89 -7.08 -7.47 2.19
N GLY A 90 -8.25 -7.07 2.69
CA GLY A 90 -9.35 -7.97 3.04
C GLY A 90 -9.86 -8.77 1.84
N THR A 91 -10.08 -8.11 0.70
CA THR A 91 -10.52 -8.77 -0.54
C THR A 91 -9.53 -9.84 -0.97
N PHE A 92 -8.24 -9.52 -1.08
CA PHE A 92 -7.22 -10.49 -1.50
C PHE A 92 -6.98 -11.60 -0.46
N GLN A 93 -7.33 -11.40 0.80
CA GLN A 93 -7.28 -12.47 1.82
C GLN A 93 -8.49 -13.42 1.76
N GLN A 94 -9.65 -12.94 1.32
CA GLN A 94 -10.91 -13.69 1.38
C GLN A 94 -11.32 -14.27 0.03
N ASP A 95 -11.44 -13.40 -0.98
CA ASP A 95 -11.81 -13.77 -2.35
C ASP A 95 -11.15 -12.81 -3.36
N PRO A 96 -9.89 -13.08 -3.76
CA PRO A 96 -9.18 -12.29 -4.76
C PRO A 96 -9.93 -12.08 -6.07
N ALA A 97 -10.74 -13.05 -6.50
CA ALA A 97 -11.45 -12.99 -7.78
C ALA A 97 -12.64 -12.01 -7.75
N SER A 98 -13.10 -11.61 -6.56
CA SER A 98 -14.14 -10.60 -6.36
C SER A 98 -13.62 -9.15 -6.44
N PHE A 99 -12.32 -8.95 -6.64
CA PHE A 99 -11.75 -7.61 -6.72
C PHE A 99 -12.25 -6.86 -7.96
N GLU A 100 -12.83 -5.68 -7.74
CA GLU A 100 -13.33 -4.78 -8.77
C GLU A 100 -12.50 -3.49 -8.79
N PRO A 101 -11.61 -3.29 -9.78
CA PRO A 101 -10.84 -2.06 -9.91
C PRO A 101 -11.73 -0.83 -10.16
N VAL A 102 -11.39 0.28 -9.50
CA VAL A 102 -12.00 1.59 -9.71
C VAL A 102 -11.38 2.24 -10.95
N PHE A 103 -12.09 2.17 -12.06
CA PHE A 103 -11.73 2.83 -13.32
C PHE A 103 -12.57 4.08 -13.54
N TYR A 104 -11.94 5.16 -14.02
CA TYR A 104 -12.69 6.32 -14.47
C TYR A 104 -13.45 5.98 -15.75
N ARG A 105 -14.74 6.33 -15.81
CA ARG A 105 -15.49 6.30 -17.08
C ARG A 105 -15.05 7.47 -17.96
N ARG A 106 -13.93 7.33 -18.66
CA ARG A 106 -13.56 8.22 -19.77
C ARG A 106 -13.88 7.59 -21.11
N VAL A 107 -13.95 8.43 -22.15
CA VAL A 107 -14.24 8.03 -23.53
C VAL A 107 -13.07 7.19 -24.03
N ALA A 108 -13.23 5.87 -23.94
CA ALA A 108 -12.21 4.84 -24.11
C ALA A 108 -11.12 4.89 -23.00
N TRP A 109 -10.97 3.76 -22.29
CA TRP A 109 -9.89 3.43 -21.32
C TRP A 109 -9.90 4.16 -19.97
N GLY A 110 -10.41 3.49 -18.93
CA GLY A 110 -10.34 3.95 -17.54
C GLY A 110 -9.28 3.26 -16.68
N ALA A 111 -8.45 2.41 -17.28
CA ALA A 111 -7.41 1.64 -16.62
C ALA A 111 -6.00 2.29 -16.57
N PRO A 112 -5.61 3.26 -17.43
CA PRO A 112 -4.26 3.79 -17.43
C PRO A 112 -3.77 4.36 -16.09
N GLU A 113 -4.56 5.23 -15.46
CA GLU A 113 -4.22 5.85 -14.17
C GLU A 113 -4.04 4.78 -13.08
N TRP A 114 -4.95 3.80 -13.05
CA TRP A 114 -4.84 2.66 -12.14
C TRP A 114 -3.54 1.87 -12.37
N CYS A 115 -3.22 1.54 -13.63
CA CYS A 115 -2.02 0.79 -13.97
C CYS A 115 -0.74 1.60 -13.72
N GLU A 116 -0.75 2.92 -13.91
CA GLU A 116 0.36 3.81 -13.58
C GLU A 116 0.66 3.75 -12.07
N GLY A 117 -0.36 3.90 -11.23
CA GLY A 117 -0.23 3.79 -9.78
C GLY A 117 0.35 2.43 -9.35
N PHE A 118 -0.17 1.35 -9.93
CA PHE A 118 0.32 -0.01 -9.68
C PHE A 118 1.79 -0.16 -10.06
N LEU A 119 2.16 0.21 -11.30
CA LEU A 119 3.53 0.10 -11.80
C LEU A 119 4.50 0.94 -10.96
N LYS A 120 4.14 2.19 -10.63
CA LYS A 120 5.01 3.07 -9.85
C LYS A 120 5.28 2.51 -8.45
N ALA A 121 4.26 1.94 -7.79
CA ALA A 121 4.45 1.27 -6.51
C ALA A 121 5.44 0.09 -6.62
N THR A 122 5.35 -0.73 -7.68
CA THR A 122 6.29 -1.85 -7.89
C THR A 122 7.73 -1.41 -8.16
N GLN A 123 7.92 -0.21 -8.71
CA GLN A 123 9.25 0.37 -8.97
C GLN A 123 9.89 0.99 -7.71
N LEU A 124 9.07 1.37 -6.72
CA LEU A 124 9.54 2.09 -5.53
C LEU A 124 9.69 1.17 -4.31
N PHE A 125 8.77 0.23 -4.10
CA PHE A 125 8.75 -0.63 -2.92
C PHE A 125 9.08 -2.07 -3.30
N ASP A 126 10.08 -2.65 -2.63
CA ASP A 126 10.58 -4.00 -2.92
C ASP A 126 10.93 -4.22 -4.42
N ALA A 127 11.46 -3.18 -5.06
CA ALA A 127 11.66 -3.10 -6.51
C ALA A 127 12.46 -4.28 -7.09
N GLU A 128 13.49 -4.74 -6.38
CA GLU A 128 14.28 -5.91 -6.80
C GLU A 128 13.44 -7.20 -6.85
N ALA A 129 12.53 -7.38 -5.90
CA ALA A 129 11.65 -8.56 -5.85
C ALA A 129 10.61 -8.50 -6.97
N TRP A 130 10.00 -7.34 -7.22
CA TRP A 130 9.10 -7.13 -8.35
C TRP A 130 9.79 -7.34 -9.69
N ALA A 131 10.98 -6.78 -9.88
CA ALA A 131 11.78 -6.97 -11.09
C ALA A 131 12.10 -8.45 -11.34
N ALA A 132 12.40 -9.21 -10.28
CA ALA A 132 12.64 -10.66 -10.39
C ALA A 132 11.39 -11.43 -10.84
N LEU A 133 10.21 -11.11 -10.30
CA LEU A 133 8.93 -11.68 -10.76
C LEU A 133 8.67 -11.29 -12.22
N TRP A 134 8.93 -10.04 -12.60
CA TRP A 134 8.68 -9.55 -13.95
C TRP A 134 9.54 -10.29 -14.97
N ALA A 135 10.85 -10.40 -14.69
CA ALA A 135 11.76 -11.14 -15.54
C ALA A 135 11.30 -12.60 -15.71
N MET A 136 10.93 -13.27 -14.61
CA MET A 136 10.43 -14.65 -14.65
C MET A 136 9.17 -14.81 -15.50
N ASP A 137 8.20 -13.89 -15.36
CA ASP A 137 6.93 -13.95 -16.09
C ASP A 137 7.12 -13.78 -17.60
N VAL A 138 7.97 -12.82 -18.01
CA VAL A 138 8.30 -12.61 -19.43
C VAL A 138 8.93 -13.87 -20.04
N PHE A 139 9.85 -14.54 -19.34
CA PHE A 139 10.43 -15.79 -19.84
C PHE A 139 9.42 -16.94 -19.92
N LYS A 140 8.47 -17.01 -18.99
CA LYS A 140 7.40 -18.02 -19.01
C LYS A 140 6.45 -17.81 -20.19
N ALA A 141 6.05 -16.57 -20.47
CA ALA A 141 5.11 -16.25 -21.55
C ALA A 141 5.64 -16.59 -22.96
N ILE A 142 6.97 -16.63 -23.14
CA ILE A 142 7.61 -16.99 -24.41
C ILE A 142 7.50 -18.51 -24.72
N GLY A 143 7.25 -19.35 -23.70
CA GLY A 143 7.29 -20.81 -23.84
C GLY A 143 6.03 -21.59 -23.46
N ASP A 144 4.99 -20.94 -22.92
CA ASP A 144 3.81 -21.60 -22.34
C ASP A 144 2.51 -21.18 -23.07
N ALA A 145 1.74 -22.15 -23.55
CA ALA A 145 0.54 -21.92 -24.36
C ALA A 145 -0.69 -21.48 -23.54
N ASP A 146 -0.65 -21.66 -22.20
CA ASP A 146 -1.73 -21.28 -21.27
C ASP A 146 -1.75 -19.76 -20.95
N GLY A 147 -0.76 -19.00 -21.44
CA GLY A 147 -0.94 -17.65 -22.01
C GLY A 147 -1.29 -16.45 -21.12
N THR A 148 -1.43 -16.58 -19.79
CA THR A 148 -1.70 -15.40 -18.94
C THR A 148 -0.39 -14.83 -18.38
N SER A 149 0.12 -13.76 -18.99
CA SER A 149 1.20 -12.96 -18.41
C SER A 149 0.67 -12.19 -17.20
N LEU A 150 1.42 -12.23 -16.10
CA LEU A 150 1.15 -11.46 -14.90
C LEU A 150 1.50 -9.97 -15.06
N VAL A 151 2.43 -9.62 -15.95
CA VAL A 151 2.97 -8.26 -16.03
C VAL A 151 2.44 -7.49 -17.23
N THR A 152 2.26 -8.17 -18.36
CA THR A 152 1.92 -7.51 -19.62
C THR A 152 0.68 -6.62 -19.54
N PRO A 153 -0.44 -7.00 -18.88
CA PRO A 153 -1.61 -6.12 -18.78
C PRO A 153 -1.27 -4.73 -18.22
N PHE A 154 -0.48 -4.67 -17.15
CA PHE A 154 -0.11 -3.40 -16.52
C PHE A 154 0.80 -2.55 -17.42
N LEU A 155 1.76 -3.17 -18.10
CA LEU A 155 2.62 -2.47 -19.06
C LEU A 155 1.81 -1.95 -20.25
N ARG A 156 0.91 -2.78 -20.82
CA ARG A 156 0.10 -2.42 -21.99
C ARG A 156 -0.91 -1.30 -21.72
N LEU A 157 -1.23 -1.06 -20.45
CA LEU A 157 -2.24 -0.09 -20.02
C LEU A 157 -1.66 1.14 -19.31
N GLY A 158 -0.54 1.02 -18.61
CA GLY A 158 0.02 2.07 -17.75
C GLY A 158 1.42 2.56 -18.13
N ASP A 159 2.09 1.94 -19.11
CA ASP A 159 3.35 2.44 -19.68
C ASP A 159 3.09 3.13 -21.03
N ALA A 160 3.80 4.23 -21.30
CA ALA A 160 3.62 5.01 -22.53
C ALA A 160 3.82 4.16 -23.80
N THR A 161 4.89 3.35 -23.84
CA THR A 161 5.17 2.48 -24.99
C THR A 161 4.12 1.38 -25.09
N GLY A 162 3.74 0.80 -23.94
CA GLY A 162 2.71 -0.23 -23.89
C GLY A 162 1.35 0.25 -24.40
N MET A 163 0.94 1.46 -24.01
CA MET A 163 -0.30 2.09 -24.49
C MET A 163 -0.26 2.36 -25.99
N GLU A 164 0.85 2.90 -26.53
CA GLU A 164 1.01 3.12 -27.98
C GLU A 164 0.84 1.81 -28.77
N ILE A 165 1.42 0.71 -28.29
CA ILE A 165 1.27 -0.60 -28.95
C ILE A 165 -0.18 -1.07 -28.86
N THR A 166 -0.87 -0.85 -27.73
CA THR A 166 -2.26 -1.28 -27.59
C THR A 166 -3.24 -0.50 -28.43
N ASP A 167 -3.01 0.80 -28.58
CA ASP A 167 -3.77 1.63 -29.52
C ASP A 167 -3.58 1.16 -30.96
N GLN A 168 -2.36 0.77 -31.34
CA GLN A 168 -2.08 0.22 -32.67
C GLN A 168 -2.73 -1.15 -32.91
N GLU A 169 -2.77 -2.01 -31.90
CA GLU A 169 -3.41 -3.33 -31.98
C GLU A 169 -4.95 -3.26 -31.97
N GLY A 170 -5.53 -2.20 -31.40
CA GLY A 170 -6.97 -1.93 -31.44
C GLY A 170 -7.82 -2.85 -30.56
N ASP A 171 -7.23 -3.58 -29.62
CA ASP A 171 -7.92 -4.43 -28.63
C ASP A 171 -7.57 -4.08 -27.17
N PRO A 172 -8.03 -2.91 -26.69
CA PRO A 172 -7.97 -2.52 -25.29
C PRO A 172 -8.42 -3.54 -24.28
N GLN A 173 -9.56 -4.12 -24.60
CA GLN A 173 -10.43 -4.71 -23.60
C GLN A 173 -9.81 -6.00 -23.12
N ARG A 174 -9.13 -6.71 -24.01
CA ARG A 174 -8.30 -7.88 -23.67
C ARG A 174 -7.34 -7.61 -22.52
N TRP A 175 -6.66 -6.46 -22.49
CA TRP A 175 -5.71 -6.15 -21.42
C TRP A 175 -6.42 -5.74 -20.15
N VAL A 176 -7.52 -4.99 -20.25
CA VAL A 176 -8.36 -4.63 -19.10
C VAL A 176 -8.92 -5.88 -18.42
N ASP A 177 -9.45 -6.82 -19.20
CA ASP A 177 -10.00 -8.10 -18.72
C ASP A 177 -8.93 -8.99 -18.08
N ALA A 178 -7.66 -8.80 -18.45
CA ALA A 178 -6.53 -9.54 -17.90
C ALA A 178 -6.00 -8.97 -16.57
N ILE A 179 -6.41 -7.77 -16.14
CA ILE A 179 -5.95 -7.14 -14.89
C ILE A 179 -6.25 -8.04 -13.69
N VAL A 180 -7.52 -8.39 -13.45
CA VAL A 180 -7.90 -9.14 -12.24
C VAL A 180 -7.26 -10.52 -12.22
N PRO A 181 -7.29 -11.33 -13.30
CA PRO A 181 -6.54 -12.59 -13.35
C PRO A 181 -5.05 -12.44 -13.04
N ALA A 182 -4.40 -11.39 -13.54
CA ALA A 182 -3.00 -11.10 -13.25
C ALA A 182 -2.78 -10.76 -11.77
N LEU A 183 -3.62 -9.92 -11.16
CA LEU A 183 -3.55 -9.60 -9.73
C LEU A 183 -3.71 -10.84 -8.85
N VAL A 184 -4.67 -11.72 -9.17
CA VAL A 184 -4.86 -12.99 -8.47
C VAL A 184 -3.61 -13.86 -8.58
N GLY A 185 -3.01 -13.95 -9.78
CA GLY A 185 -1.79 -14.69 -10.02
C GLY A 185 -0.58 -14.14 -9.26
N ILE A 186 -0.41 -12.81 -9.23
CA ILE A 186 0.65 -12.12 -8.47
C ILE A 186 0.47 -12.36 -6.98
N HIS A 187 -0.73 -12.18 -6.45
CA HIS A 187 -1.02 -12.43 -5.03
C HIS A 187 -0.72 -13.88 -4.65
N ALA A 188 -1.15 -14.85 -5.48
CA ALA A 188 -0.88 -16.27 -5.26
C ALA A 188 0.61 -16.60 -5.35
N TYR A 189 1.36 -15.95 -6.25
CA TYR A 189 2.81 -16.09 -6.34
C TYR A 189 3.46 -15.65 -5.03
N TRP A 190 3.19 -14.42 -4.57
CA TRP A 190 3.80 -13.91 -3.35
C TRP A 190 3.36 -14.67 -2.11
N ALA A 191 2.10 -15.13 -2.02
CA ALA A 191 1.64 -15.97 -0.92
C ALA A 191 2.46 -17.28 -0.80
N LYS A 192 2.88 -17.88 -1.92
CA LYS A 192 3.74 -19.08 -1.95
C LYS A 192 5.21 -18.77 -1.65
N HIS A 193 5.68 -17.58 -2.00
CA HIS A 193 7.09 -17.17 -1.87
C HIS A 193 7.38 -16.36 -0.60
N LYS A 194 6.35 -15.97 0.15
CA LYS A 194 6.46 -15.48 1.52
C LYS A 194 7.09 -16.60 2.35
N LYS A 195 8.41 -16.51 2.55
CA LYS A 195 9.08 -17.27 3.60
C LYS A 195 8.30 -16.97 4.89
N SER A 196 7.91 -18.01 5.63
CA SER A 196 7.46 -17.84 7.02
C SER A 196 8.35 -16.80 7.71
N PRO A 197 7.85 -16.00 8.67
CA PRO A 197 8.62 -14.94 9.35
C PRO A 197 9.69 -15.51 10.30
N ALA A 198 10.50 -16.45 9.81
CA ALA A 198 11.78 -16.89 10.31
C ALA A 198 12.85 -16.35 9.34
N GLY A 199 13.05 -15.03 9.31
CA GLY A 199 14.02 -14.41 8.43
C GLY A 199 14.00 -12.88 8.46
N GLY A 200 12.83 -12.28 8.70
CA GLY A 200 12.79 -10.95 9.26
C GLY A 200 13.45 -11.01 10.62
N ARG A 201 14.47 -10.19 10.86
CA ARG A 201 14.82 -9.78 12.23
C ARG A 201 13.58 -9.12 12.80
N ALA A 202 12.65 -9.92 13.34
CA ALA A 202 11.93 -9.52 14.52
C ALA A 202 13.03 -9.08 15.47
N SER A 203 13.19 -7.77 15.63
CA SER A 203 13.84 -7.25 16.82
C SER A 203 13.17 -8.01 17.95
N ALA A 204 13.88 -8.98 18.54
CA ALA A 204 13.46 -9.59 19.78
C ALA A 204 12.99 -8.41 20.65
N PRO A 205 11.78 -8.47 21.26
CA PRO A 205 11.27 -7.35 22.05
C PRO A 205 12.42 -6.90 22.93
N ALA A 206 12.86 -5.64 22.76
CA ALA A 206 14.13 -5.17 23.31
C ALA A 206 14.23 -5.66 24.74
N ARG A 207 15.04 -6.71 24.97
CA ARG A 207 15.31 -7.19 26.31
C ARG A 207 15.95 -5.98 26.96
N ARG A 208 15.26 -5.36 27.93
CA ARG A 208 15.80 -4.24 28.70
C ARG A 208 17.25 -4.59 29.03
N ALA A 209 18.18 -3.79 28.51
CA ALA A 209 19.60 -3.92 28.84
C ALA A 209 19.86 -3.65 30.33
N SER A 210 18.85 -3.16 31.04
CA SER A 210 18.85 -2.95 32.48
C SER A 210 18.12 -4.09 33.20
N PRO A 211 18.69 -4.64 34.29
CA PRO A 211 18.00 -5.60 35.15
C PRO A 211 16.62 -5.09 35.54
N LYS A 212 15.63 -5.98 35.66
CA LYS A 212 14.35 -5.63 36.30
C LYS A 212 14.65 -5.18 37.73
N VAL A 213 14.70 -3.87 37.97
CA VAL A 213 14.79 -3.29 39.31
C VAL A 213 13.48 -3.59 40.03
N GLY A 214 13.55 -4.40 41.08
CA GLY A 214 12.42 -4.70 41.94
C GLY A 214 11.94 -3.44 42.65
N ARG A 215 10.63 -3.37 42.94
CA ARG A 215 9.99 -2.20 43.59
C ARG A 215 10.66 -1.80 44.93
N ASN A 216 11.33 -2.73 45.60
CA ASN A 216 12.05 -2.51 46.86
C ASN A 216 13.58 -2.41 46.71
N ASP A 217 14.14 -2.61 45.52
CA ASP A 217 15.59 -2.57 45.27
C ASP A 217 16.11 -1.13 45.30
N LEU A 218 17.42 -0.95 45.44
CA LEU A 218 18.06 0.36 45.35
C LEU A 218 17.82 0.98 43.98
N CYS A 219 17.47 2.26 43.98
CA CYS A 219 17.13 2.99 42.76
C CYS A 219 18.39 3.21 41.90
N PRO A 220 18.35 2.88 40.59
CA PRO A 220 19.51 2.98 39.71
C PRO A 220 19.97 4.43 39.44
N CYS A 221 19.25 5.44 39.91
CA CYS A 221 19.67 6.85 39.81
C CYS A 221 20.75 7.26 40.83
N GLY A 222 21.23 6.33 41.66
CA GLY A 222 22.30 6.59 42.64
C GLY A 222 21.88 7.27 43.93
N SER A 223 20.56 7.42 44.18
CA SER A 223 20.04 8.13 45.37
C SER A 223 20.11 7.34 46.68
N SER A 224 20.60 6.10 46.66
CA SER A 224 20.61 5.15 47.79
C SER A 224 19.23 4.85 48.40
N ARG A 225 18.12 5.27 47.76
CA ARG A 225 16.74 5.02 48.19
C ARG A 225 16.15 3.82 47.45
N LYS A 226 15.12 3.18 48.02
CA LYS A 226 14.34 2.12 47.34
C LYS A 226 13.61 2.69 46.11
N PHE A 227 13.53 1.93 45.02
CA PHE A 227 12.94 2.37 43.74
C PHE A 227 11.54 2.98 43.89
N LYS A 228 10.64 2.35 44.65
CA LYS A 228 9.28 2.87 44.93
C LYS A 228 9.22 4.20 45.68
N GLN A 229 10.32 4.63 46.31
CA GLN A 229 10.43 5.89 47.04
C GLN A 229 11.24 6.94 46.28
N CYS A 230 11.70 6.62 45.06
CA CYS A 230 12.47 7.50 44.19
C CYS A 230 11.84 7.52 42.78
N CYS A 231 12.52 7.02 41.75
CA CYS A 231 12.04 7.06 40.36
C CYS A 231 10.75 6.26 40.11
N GLY A 232 10.38 5.34 41.01
CA GLY A 232 9.14 4.56 40.95
C GLY A 232 7.96 5.19 41.71
N ARG A 233 8.07 6.44 42.19
CA ARG A 233 6.93 7.15 42.80
C ARG A 233 6.00 7.67 41.70
N PRO A 234 4.69 7.37 41.74
CA PRO A 234 3.74 8.06 40.86
C PRO A 234 3.72 9.54 41.21
N GLN A 235 3.76 10.41 40.19
CA GLN A 235 3.55 11.84 40.38
C GLN A 235 2.10 12.05 40.84
N THR A 236 1.90 12.46 42.08
CA THR A 236 0.62 13.01 42.53
C THR A 236 0.56 14.45 42.03
N LEU A 237 -0.17 14.67 40.95
CA LEU A 237 -0.66 16.00 40.58
C LEU A 237 -1.68 16.42 41.65
N HIS A 238 -1.43 17.57 42.29
CA HIS A 238 -2.42 18.28 43.12
C HIS A 238 -3.16 19.29 42.25
#